data_AF-A0A968GFI5-F1
#
_entry.id   AF-A0A968GFI5-F1
#
_cell.length_a   1.000
_cell.length_b   1.000
_cell.length_c   1.000
_cell.angle_alpha   90.00
_cell.angle_beta   90.00
_cell.angle_gamma   90.00
#
_symmetry.space_group_name_H-M   'P 1'
#
loop_
_entity.id
_entity.type
_entity.pdbx_description
1 polymer ?
#
loop_
_entity_poly.entity_id
_entity_poly.type
_entity_poly.pdbx_seq_one_letter_code
_entity_poly.pdbx_strand_id
1 'polypeptide(L)'
;MKLRVKLLLFIILLLILSMTIFFIAPLFNKPERFPAIYTKDVHNPSIDPQLHHLFQTALQGDPHVWQYIPRKYETYDLAMIAVAHSPSSHILRDIPLRFRTYELVKSLFEHSESIRVAQLDTLPLSYLTYEIALLAVESNTPVENFKAPPREQISILKYIPKQYRDADLSMKAVSQFGKALEFVPKHLRTYELSLTAVTQDGRALQFVPNQLKTPELIWIAVGQNSKALKFVPKSSQTTDLVRMAVTKSGSALAYVAKQYLTDEIALLAAKESYAGLNHTPVEFITEEFLLQVLQTRRLSLSSIPDGVLTHALAEEIAKHDRNLLSRLPKEFKTPELQMIAVSAYGKDIQFIPSPDQSEALALAAVQNNGYALRYVAEHLQTDEVILSAVQNNGYALQYIAPEQQTYAFALTAVKTTGDALKYVQPIHKTTELIIHALQKDGRAIQYLKIEEITPEFATIAVSQNGRALEFTPPEMITAEMALIAVKNQGIALQYVPVALITSSLAYAAIEQNASALQYVPEHLKTYDLVLTAVKKSPTALKYVTNYDYLLSTAKIDQIEQ
;
A
#
# COMPACT_ATOMS: atom_id res chain seq x y z
N MET A 1 16.99 -41.72 29.55
CA MET A 1 15.57 -41.30 29.38
C MET A 1 15.60 -39.81 29.05
N LYS A 2 15.29 -39.31 27.84
CA LYS A 2 13.98 -39.45 27.19
C LYS A 2 14.04 -39.10 25.68
N LEU A 3 15.11 -39.42 24.94
CA LEU A 3 15.03 -39.45 23.46
C LEU A 3 13.93 -40.45 23.02
N ARG A 4 13.83 -41.58 23.73
CA ARG A 4 12.72 -42.53 23.58
C ARG A 4 11.35 -41.93 23.90
N VAL A 5 11.23 -40.98 24.84
CA VAL A 5 9.93 -40.36 25.16
C VAL A 5 9.60 -39.21 24.21
N LYS A 6 10.59 -38.48 23.68
CA LYS A 6 10.36 -37.52 22.58
C LYS A 6 9.95 -38.25 21.30
N LEU A 7 10.57 -39.39 20.99
CA LEU A 7 10.17 -40.23 19.87
C LEU A 7 8.77 -40.83 20.09
N LEU A 8 8.46 -41.28 21.33
CA LEU A 8 7.13 -41.77 21.67
C LEU A 8 6.07 -40.67 21.57
N LEU A 9 6.35 -39.45 22.05
CA LEU A 9 5.46 -38.30 21.91
C LEU A 9 5.28 -37.88 20.45
N PHE A 10 6.33 -37.95 19.63
CA PHE A 10 6.25 -37.66 18.20
C PHE A 10 5.45 -38.72 17.43
N ILE A 11 5.60 -40.00 17.79
CA ILE A 11 4.81 -41.11 17.23
C ILE A 11 3.36 -41.02 17.70
N ILE A 12 3.11 -40.65 18.97
CA ILE A 12 1.76 -40.40 19.49
C ILE A 12 1.14 -39.18 18.79
N LEU A 13 1.90 -38.11 18.54
CA LEU A 13 1.42 -36.95 17.79
C LEU A 13 1.11 -37.33 16.33
N LEU A 14 1.94 -38.15 15.68
CA LEU A 14 1.69 -38.69 14.33
C LEU A 14 0.48 -39.64 14.28
N LEU A 15 0.26 -40.43 15.33
CA LEU A 15 -0.92 -41.30 15.47
C LEU A 15 -2.18 -40.52 15.78
N ILE A 16 -2.10 -39.44 16.56
CA ILE A 16 -3.22 -38.51 16.79
C ILE A 16 -3.50 -37.74 15.50
N LEU A 17 -2.48 -37.33 14.75
CA LEU A 17 -2.64 -36.67 13.44
C LEU A 17 -3.21 -37.64 12.40
N SER A 18 -2.81 -38.92 12.41
CA SER A 18 -3.35 -39.92 11.49
C SER A 18 -4.77 -40.33 11.89
N MET A 19 -5.09 -40.40 13.19
CA MET A 19 -6.44 -40.65 13.68
C MET A 19 -7.36 -39.44 13.44
N THR A 20 -6.90 -38.19 13.54
CA THR A 20 -7.72 -37.03 13.16
C THR A 20 -7.91 -36.97 11.64
N ILE A 21 -6.92 -37.36 10.83
CA ILE A 21 -7.09 -37.53 9.38
C ILE A 21 -8.08 -38.66 9.07
N PHE A 22 -8.07 -39.77 9.81
CA PHE A 22 -8.98 -40.91 9.58
C PHE A 22 -10.40 -40.70 10.13
N PHE A 23 -10.57 -39.90 11.19
CA PHE A 23 -11.88 -39.60 11.80
C PHE A 23 -12.51 -38.28 11.31
N ILE A 24 -11.77 -37.38 10.67
CA ILE A 24 -12.32 -36.22 9.94
C ILE A 24 -12.55 -36.54 8.44
N ALA A 25 -11.99 -37.65 7.94
CA ALA A 25 -12.23 -38.12 6.57
C ALA A 25 -13.28 -39.25 6.48
N PRO A 26 -14.50 -39.03 6.98
CA PRO A 26 -15.66 -39.49 6.23
C PRO A 26 -16.76 -38.41 6.19
N LEU A 27 -16.46 -37.25 5.58
CA LEU A 27 -17.49 -36.35 5.02
C LEU A 27 -17.13 -35.82 3.63
N PHE A 28 -16.05 -36.32 3.02
CA PHE A 28 -15.84 -36.17 1.59
C PHE A 28 -16.57 -37.31 0.89
N ASN A 29 -17.76 -36.99 0.38
CA ASN A 29 -18.42 -37.79 -0.65
C ASN A 29 -17.38 -38.21 -1.70
N LYS A 30 -17.41 -39.49 -2.08
CA LYS A 30 -16.81 -39.94 -3.34
C LYS A 30 -17.23 -38.95 -4.44
N PRO A 31 -16.39 -38.61 -5.43
CA PRO A 31 -16.91 -37.93 -6.61
C PRO A 31 -17.90 -38.89 -7.26
N GLU A 32 -19.19 -38.64 -7.06
CA GLU A 32 -20.20 -39.20 -7.93
C GLU A 32 -19.81 -38.83 -9.36
N ARG A 33 -19.92 -39.79 -10.28
CA ARG A 33 -19.91 -39.48 -11.70
C ARG A 33 -21.04 -38.47 -11.90
N PHE A 34 -20.67 -37.22 -12.16
CA PHE A 34 -21.61 -36.11 -12.27
C PHE A 34 -22.73 -36.49 -13.25
N PRO A 35 -23.97 -36.67 -12.78
CA PRO A 35 -25.10 -36.49 -13.65
C PRO A 35 -25.13 -35.00 -13.99
N ALA A 36 -25.41 -34.65 -15.24
CA ALA A 36 -25.82 -33.29 -15.56
C ALA A 36 -27.09 -33.00 -14.74
N ILE A 37 -26.96 -32.23 -13.65
CA ILE A 37 -28.12 -31.80 -12.87
C ILE A 37 -28.74 -30.64 -13.63
N TYR A 38 -29.86 -30.93 -14.26
CA TYR A 38 -30.76 -29.94 -14.81
C TYR A 38 -31.20 -28.98 -13.70
N THR A 39 -31.06 -27.70 -13.99
CA THR A 39 -31.63 -26.57 -13.25
C THR A 39 -33.11 -26.79 -13.00
N LYS A 40 -33.48 -27.21 -11.79
CA LYS A 40 -34.81 -26.98 -11.22
C LYS A 40 -34.69 -27.08 -9.70
N ASP A 41 -35.14 -26.02 -9.04
CA ASP A 41 -35.37 -25.89 -7.60
C ASP A 41 -34.16 -25.55 -6.70
N VAL A 42 -33.59 -24.35 -6.90
CA VAL A 42 -32.73 -23.67 -5.88
C VAL A 42 -33.47 -22.50 -5.20
N HIS A 43 -34.81 -22.46 -5.27
CA HIS A 43 -35.60 -21.46 -4.54
C HIS A 43 -35.75 -21.87 -3.06
N ASN A 44 -34.98 -21.21 -2.20
CA ASN A 44 -35.04 -21.31 -0.72
C ASN A 44 -36.16 -20.38 -0.19
N PRO A 45 -36.75 -20.67 0.99
CA PRO A 45 -38.04 -20.15 1.44
C PRO A 45 -37.99 -18.64 1.68
N SER A 46 -39.16 -18.01 1.55
CA SER A 46 -39.44 -16.59 1.70
C SER A 46 -38.56 -15.92 2.77
N ILE A 47 -37.47 -15.29 2.33
CA ILE A 47 -36.71 -14.36 3.17
C ILE A 47 -37.64 -13.22 3.54
N ASP A 48 -37.51 -12.72 4.77
CA ASP A 48 -38.19 -11.48 5.15
C ASP A 48 -37.88 -10.37 4.12
N PRO A 49 -38.89 -9.77 3.46
CA PRO A 49 -38.67 -8.79 2.40
C PRO A 49 -37.73 -7.66 2.80
N GLN A 50 -37.73 -7.24 4.07
CA GLN A 50 -36.90 -6.15 4.56
C GLN A 50 -35.44 -6.58 4.69
N LEU A 51 -35.16 -7.79 5.20
CA LEU A 51 -33.80 -8.32 5.22
C LEU A 51 -33.28 -8.58 3.80
N HIS A 52 -34.13 -9.05 2.90
CA HIS A 52 -33.75 -9.25 1.50
C HIS A 52 -33.33 -7.92 0.86
N HIS A 53 -34.13 -6.87 1.02
CA HIS A 53 -33.82 -5.53 0.55
C HIS A 53 -32.51 -4.99 1.18
N LEU A 54 -32.32 -5.16 2.49
CA LEU A 54 -31.10 -4.74 3.18
C LEU A 54 -29.85 -5.45 2.64
N PHE A 55 -29.92 -6.77 2.44
CA PHE A 55 -28.79 -7.56 1.90
C PHE A 55 -28.50 -7.23 0.44
N GLN A 56 -29.53 -7.05 -0.38
CA GLN A 56 -29.37 -6.61 -1.76
C GLN A 56 -28.68 -5.25 -1.82
N THR A 57 -29.17 -4.27 -1.05
CA THR A 57 -28.56 -2.94 -0.95
C THR A 57 -27.08 -3.04 -0.55
N ALA A 58 -26.76 -3.90 0.42
CA ALA A 58 -25.38 -4.07 0.88
C ALA A 58 -24.49 -4.74 -0.18
N LEU A 59 -24.95 -5.82 -0.85
CA LEU A 59 -24.16 -6.53 -1.86
C LEU A 59 -23.95 -5.74 -3.15
N GLN A 60 -24.90 -4.89 -3.53
CA GLN A 60 -24.74 -3.96 -4.65
C GLN A 60 -23.66 -2.91 -4.36
N GLY A 61 -23.51 -2.49 -3.10
CA GLY A 61 -22.47 -1.55 -2.69
C GLY A 61 -21.10 -2.21 -2.46
N ASP A 62 -21.05 -3.37 -1.81
CA ASP A 62 -19.83 -4.15 -1.58
C ASP A 62 -20.12 -5.66 -1.55
N PRO A 63 -19.72 -6.42 -2.59
CA PRO A 63 -19.93 -7.87 -2.67
C PRO A 63 -19.24 -8.67 -1.56
N HIS A 64 -18.19 -8.13 -0.93
CA HIS A 64 -17.53 -8.81 0.19
C HIS A 64 -18.37 -8.85 1.46
N VAL A 65 -19.50 -8.14 1.49
CA VAL A 65 -20.47 -8.20 2.60
C VAL A 65 -21.18 -9.56 2.65
N TRP A 66 -21.11 -10.39 1.61
CA TRP A 66 -21.62 -11.77 1.60
C TRP A 66 -21.24 -12.56 2.86
N GLN A 67 -20.01 -12.41 3.34
CA GLN A 67 -19.51 -13.12 4.53
C GLN A 67 -20.26 -12.76 5.83
N TYR A 68 -20.95 -11.62 5.86
CA TYR A 68 -21.72 -11.15 7.02
C TYR A 68 -23.19 -11.55 6.96
N ILE A 69 -23.65 -12.11 5.83
CA ILE A 69 -25.02 -12.60 5.67
C ILE A 69 -25.15 -13.95 6.40
N PRO A 70 -26.09 -14.10 7.35
CA PRO A 70 -26.30 -15.37 8.02
C PRO A 70 -26.69 -16.48 7.05
N ARG A 71 -26.13 -17.68 7.22
CA ARG A 71 -26.35 -18.85 6.34
C ARG A 71 -27.81 -19.15 6.00
N LYS A 72 -28.72 -18.93 6.96
CA LYS A 72 -30.17 -19.16 6.77
C LYS A 72 -30.82 -18.23 5.74
N TYR A 73 -30.15 -17.13 5.38
CA TYR A 73 -30.62 -16.13 4.41
C TYR A 73 -29.81 -16.13 3.10
N GLU A 74 -28.85 -17.05 2.92
CA GLU A 74 -28.11 -17.17 1.65
C GLU A 74 -28.98 -17.77 0.54
N THR A 75 -29.06 -17.11 -0.62
CA THR A 75 -29.78 -17.59 -1.82
C THR A 75 -28.91 -17.56 -3.07
N TYR A 76 -29.34 -18.30 -4.10
CA TYR A 76 -28.70 -18.26 -5.41
C TYR A 76 -28.78 -16.86 -6.04
N ASP A 77 -29.91 -16.16 -5.89
CA ASP A 77 -30.09 -14.79 -6.43
C ASP A 77 -29.10 -13.81 -5.79
N LEU A 78 -28.90 -13.87 -4.47
CA LEU A 78 -27.89 -13.07 -3.79
C LEU A 78 -26.47 -13.47 -4.23
N ALA A 79 -26.21 -14.75 -4.50
CA ALA A 79 -24.91 -15.21 -5.01
C ALA A 79 -24.64 -14.69 -6.43
N MET A 80 -25.66 -14.65 -7.30
CA MET A 80 -25.58 -14.04 -8.62
C MET A 80 -25.33 -12.54 -8.53
N ILE A 81 -26.03 -11.83 -7.64
CA ILE A 81 -25.79 -10.40 -7.38
C ILE A 81 -24.34 -10.20 -6.92
N ALA A 82 -23.87 -11.02 -5.98
CA ALA A 82 -22.51 -10.94 -5.46
C ALA A 82 -21.47 -11.15 -6.58
N VAL A 83 -21.62 -12.16 -7.44
CA VAL A 83 -20.69 -12.40 -8.58
C VAL A 83 -20.77 -11.27 -9.60
N ALA A 84 -21.97 -10.85 -9.99
CA ALA A 84 -22.17 -9.84 -11.02
C ALA A 84 -21.58 -8.48 -10.66
N HIS A 85 -21.55 -8.15 -9.35
CA HIS A 85 -20.98 -6.90 -8.87
C HIS A 85 -19.56 -7.06 -8.33
N SER A 86 -19.00 -8.29 -8.29
CA SER A 86 -17.67 -8.54 -7.70
C SER A 86 -16.54 -8.14 -8.64
N PRO A 87 -15.67 -7.20 -8.21
CA PRO A 87 -14.39 -6.99 -8.89
C PRO A 87 -13.37 -8.09 -8.55
N SER A 88 -13.70 -9.01 -7.62
CA SER A 88 -12.75 -9.99 -7.10
C SER A 88 -12.91 -11.34 -7.79
N SER A 89 -11.81 -11.81 -8.38
CA SER A 89 -11.65 -13.19 -8.84
C SER A 89 -12.02 -14.22 -7.76
N HIS A 90 -11.78 -13.92 -6.48
CA HIS A 90 -11.87 -14.91 -5.40
C HIS A 90 -13.28 -15.09 -4.84
N ILE A 91 -14.28 -14.36 -5.35
CA ILE A 91 -15.66 -14.40 -4.83
C ILE A 91 -16.23 -15.83 -4.80
N LEU A 92 -15.84 -16.68 -5.76
CA LEU A 92 -16.23 -18.09 -5.75
C LEU A 92 -15.79 -18.85 -4.50
N ARG A 93 -14.70 -18.45 -3.82
CA ARG A 93 -14.27 -19.08 -2.56
C ARG A 93 -15.29 -18.85 -1.45
N ASP A 94 -15.83 -17.64 -1.38
CA ASP A 94 -16.77 -17.21 -0.36
C ASP A 94 -18.18 -17.73 -0.65
N ILE A 95 -18.49 -18.00 -1.92
CA ILE A 95 -19.74 -18.63 -2.36
C ILE A 95 -19.70 -20.15 -2.08
N PRO A 96 -20.71 -20.70 -1.39
CA PRO A 96 -20.83 -22.13 -1.13
C PRO A 96 -20.76 -23.00 -2.39
N LEU A 97 -20.14 -24.18 -2.28
CA LEU A 97 -20.00 -25.15 -3.38
C LEU A 97 -21.33 -25.48 -4.09
N ARG A 98 -22.44 -25.53 -3.34
CA ARG A 98 -23.78 -25.81 -3.87
C ARG A 98 -24.26 -24.82 -4.94
N PHE A 99 -23.69 -23.63 -5.00
CA PHE A 99 -24.04 -22.60 -6.00
C PHE A 99 -23.05 -22.53 -7.18
N ARG A 100 -21.91 -23.26 -7.15
CA ARG A 100 -20.84 -23.18 -8.18
C ARG A 100 -21.13 -24.01 -9.44
N THR A 101 -22.10 -23.57 -10.23
CA THR A 101 -22.52 -24.21 -11.49
C THR A 101 -21.69 -23.73 -12.68
N TYR A 102 -21.83 -24.39 -13.84
CA TYR A 102 -21.27 -23.89 -15.12
C TYR A 102 -21.76 -22.48 -15.42
N GLU A 103 -23.06 -22.19 -15.20
CA GLU A 103 -23.63 -20.86 -15.42
C GLU A 103 -23.04 -19.79 -14.50
N LEU A 104 -22.79 -20.10 -13.23
CA LEU A 104 -22.12 -19.17 -12.31
C LEU A 104 -20.67 -18.92 -12.75
N VAL A 105 -19.95 -19.97 -13.18
CA VAL A 105 -18.56 -19.85 -13.68
C VAL A 105 -18.54 -19.07 -15.00
N LYS A 106 -19.47 -19.31 -15.91
CA LYS A 106 -19.61 -18.56 -17.16
C LYS A 106 -19.92 -17.09 -16.87
N SER A 107 -20.88 -16.82 -16.00
CA SER A 107 -21.20 -15.48 -15.52
C SER A 107 -19.97 -14.79 -14.91
N LEU A 108 -19.09 -15.53 -14.22
CA LEU A 108 -17.80 -15.00 -13.77
C LEU A 108 -16.92 -14.60 -14.96
N PHE A 109 -16.76 -15.42 -16.01
CA PHE A 109 -15.98 -15.02 -17.20
C PHE A 109 -16.61 -13.86 -17.98
N GLU A 110 -17.94 -13.71 -17.93
CA GLU A 110 -18.69 -12.64 -18.61
C GLU A 110 -18.62 -11.30 -17.87
N HIS A 111 -18.61 -11.32 -16.52
CA HIS A 111 -18.73 -10.10 -15.69
C HIS A 111 -17.47 -9.80 -14.88
N SER A 112 -16.57 -10.76 -14.69
CA SER A 112 -15.33 -10.55 -13.93
C SER A 112 -14.21 -10.07 -14.84
N GLU A 113 -13.65 -8.93 -14.50
CA GLU A 113 -12.46 -8.38 -15.17
C GLU A 113 -11.18 -9.14 -14.83
N SER A 114 -11.20 -10.16 -13.96
CA SER A 114 -10.01 -10.90 -13.55
C SER A 114 -10.32 -12.30 -13.03
N ILE A 115 -9.86 -13.33 -13.72
CA ILE A 115 -9.88 -14.72 -13.26
C ILE A 115 -8.44 -15.19 -13.06
N ARG A 116 -8.07 -15.49 -11.81
CA ARG A 116 -6.66 -15.79 -11.51
C ARG A 116 -6.32 -17.25 -11.79
N VAL A 117 -5.03 -17.50 -12.03
CA VAL A 117 -4.43 -18.80 -12.38
C VAL A 117 -4.80 -19.94 -11.45
N ALA A 118 -4.78 -19.68 -10.14
CA ALA A 118 -5.13 -20.68 -9.15
C ALA A 118 -6.57 -21.20 -9.34
N GLN A 119 -7.47 -20.38 -9.89
CA GLN A 119 -8.82 -20.82 -10.19
C GLN A 119 -8.83 -21.70 -11.43
N LEU A 120 -8.18 -21.28 -12.53
CA LEU A 120 -8.08 -22.08 -13.76
C LEU A 120 -7.47 -23.46 -13.51
N ASP A 121 -6.44 -23.57 -12.67
CA ASP A 121 -5.82 -24.85 -12.28
C ASP A 121 -6.74 -25.72 -11.40
N THR A 122 -7.67 -25.11 -10.66
CA THR A 122 -8.64 -25.81 -9.80
C THR A 122 -9.95 -26.14 -10.50
N LEU A 123 -10.23 -25.52 -11.65
CA LEU A 123 -11.40 -25.86 -12.44
C LEU A 123 -11.21 -27.26 -13.02
N PRO A 124 -12.26 -28.09 -13.02
CA PRO A 124 -12.24 -29.37 -13.73
C PRO A 124 -11.82 -29.19 -15.18
N LEU A 125 -10.96 -30.06 -15.71
CA LEU A 125 -10.55 -30.04 -17.12
C LEU A 125 -11.75 -30.08 -18.09
N SER A 126 -12.86 -30.67 -17.67
CA SER A 126 -14.13 -30.70 -18.42
C SER A 126 -14.73 -29.31 -18.65
N TYR A 127 -14.37 -28.30 -17.84
CA TYR A 127 -14.82 -26.92 -18.03
C TYR A 127 -13.88 -26.13 -18.94
N LEU A 128 -12.61 -26.52 -19.11
CA LEU A 128 -11.62 -25.82 -19.95
C LEU A 128 -11.74 -26.18 -21.44
N THR A 129 -12.89 -25.84 -22.03
CA THR A 129 -13.21 -26.03 -23.46
C THR A 129 -12.55 -24.96 -24.34
N TYR A 130 -12.69 -25.08 -25.67
CA TYR A 130 -12.26 -24.01 -26.60
C TYR A 130 -13.00 -22.70 -26.32
N GLU A 131 -14.29 -22.76 -25.98
CA GLU A 131 -15.10 -21.58 -25.65
C GLU A 131 -14.56 -20.85 -24.41
N ILE A 132 -14.26 -21.57 -23.32
CA ILE A 132 -13.63 -20.96 -22.15
C ILE A 132 -12.21 -20.49 -22.46
N ALA A 133 -11.43 -21.23 -23.26
CA ALA A 133 -10.09 -20.80 -23.67
C ALA A 133 -10.14 -19.50 -24.50
N LEU A 134 -11.13 -19.37 -25.38
CA LEU A 134 -11.36 -18.17 -26.17
C LEU A 134 -11.82 -17.01 -25.27
N LEU A 135 -12.83 -17.21 -24.42
CA LEU A 135 -13.31 -16.21 -23.46
C LEU A 135 -12.19 -15.74 -22.52
N ALA A 136 -11.31 -16.65 -22.09
CA ALA A 136 -10.20 -16.34 -21.20
C ALA A 136 -9.06 -15.57 -21.92
N VAL A 137 -8.84 -15.82 -23.22
CA VAL A 137 -7.99 -14.95 -24.04
C VAL A 137 -8.70 -13.61 -24.27
N GLU A 138 -9.96 -13.59 -24.69
CA GLU A 138 -10.70 -12.36 -25.05
C GLU A 138 -10.94 -11.41 -23.88
N SER A 139 -11.18 -11.93 -22.69
CA SER A 139 -11.26 -11.14 -21.45
C SER A 139 -9.90 -10.62 -20.95
N ASN A 140 -8.81 -10.90 -21.68
CA ASN A 140 -7.44 -10.50 -21.34
C ASN A 140 -7.08 -10.89 -19.89
N THR A 141 -7.48 -12.10 -19.49
CA THR A 141 -7.47 -12.47 -18.07
C THR A 141 -6.04 -12.46 -17.52
N PRO A 142 -5.71 -11.67 -16.48
CA PRO A 142 -4.35 -11.63 -15.94
C PRO A 142 -3.98 -12.95 -15.23
N VAL A 143 -3.04 -13.68 -15.83
CA VAL A 143 -2.54 -14.98 -15.34
C VAL A 143 -1.24 -14.77 -14.53
N GLU A 144 -1.38 -14.63 -13.21
CA GLU A 144 -0.27 -14.58 -12.22
C GLU A 144 0.20 -15.96 -11.72
N ASN A 145 1.49 -16.24 -11.76
CA ASN A 145 2.05 -17.47 -11.18
C ASN A 145 2.25 -17.36 -9.66
N PHE A 146 1.38 -18.00 -8.87
CA PHE A 146 1.47 -18.01 -7.40
C PHE A 146 2.63 -18.82 -6.81
N LYS A 147 3.27 -19.71 -7.59
CA LYS A 147 4.44 -20.49 -7.15
C LYS A 147 5.76 -19.82 -7.50
N ALA A 148 5.74 -18.82 -8.40
CA ALA A 148 6.88 -17.94 -8.65
C ALA A 148 6.79 -16.73 -7.71
N PRO A 149 7.91 -16.04 -7.44
CA PRO A 149 7.86 -14.75 -6.79
C PRO A 149 6.84 -13.83 -7.50
N PRO A 150 6.13 -12.98 -6.74
CA PRO A 150 5.04 -12.16 -7.26
C PRO A 150 5.62 -11.24 -8.33
N ARG A 151 5.31 -11.49 -9.62
CA ARG A 151 5.46 -10.62 -10.83
C ARG A 151 5.69 -11.36 -12.15
N GLU A 152 5.87 -12.68 -12.18
CA GLU A 152 5.91 -13.39 -13.46
C GLU A 152 4.49 -13.61 -14.01
N GLN A 153 4.02 -12.67 -14.83
CA GLN A 153 2.91 -12.92 -15.75
C GLN A 153 3.28 -14.13 -16.63
N ILE A 154 2.36 -15.07 -16.72
CA ILE A 154 2.47 -16.25 -17.55
C ILE A 154 1.39 -16.19 -18.63
N SER A 155 1.71 -16.62 -19.85
CA SER A 155 0.70 -16.73 -20.90
C SER A 155 -0.34 -17.78 -20.52
N ILE A 156 -1.63 -17.47 -20.73
CA ILE A 156 -2.71 -18.46 -20.62
C ILE A 156 -2.48 -19.70 -21.49
N LEU A 157 -1.74 -19.55 -22.61
CA LEU A 157 -1.36 -20.66 -23.47
C LEU A 157 -0.63 -21.77 -22.70
N LYS A 158 0.07 -21.48 -21.60
CA LYS A 158 0.72 -22.52 -20.78
C LYS A 158 -0.28 -23.58 -20.29
N TYR A 159 -1.48 -23.15 -19.90
CA TYR A 159 -2.53 -23.99 -19.29
C TYR A 159 -3.48 -24.57 -20.33
N ILE A 160 -3.59 -23.92 -21.49
CA ILE A 160 -4.38 -24.43 -22.62
C ILE A 160 -3.67 -25.67 -23.21
N PRO A 161 -4.37 -26.80 -23.41
CA PRO A 161 -3.82 -27.99 -24.05
C PRO A 161 -3.19 -27.68 -25.42
N LYS A 162 -2.05 -28.30 -25.73
CA LYS A 162 -1.29 -28.03 -26.98
C LYS A 162 -2.12 -28.19 -28.26
N GLN A 163 -3.09 -29.10 -28.25
CA GLN A 163 -3.98 -29.37 -29.39
C GLN A 163 -4.86 -28.17 -29.78
N TYR A 164 -5.07 -27.20 -28.88
CA TYR A 164 -5.87 -26.01 -29.14
C TYR A 164 -5.00 -24.76 -29.43
N ARG A 165 -3.66 -24.87 -29.44
CA ARG A 165 -2.73 -23.74 -29.67
C ARG A 165 -2.42 -23.56 -31.16
N ASP A 166 -3.43 -23.33 -31.96
CA ASP A 166 -3.31 -23.04 -33.39
C ASP A 166 -2.73 -21.62 -33.66
N ALA A 167 -2.63 -21.25 -34.93
CA ALA A 167 -2.09 -19.95 -35.34
C ALA A 167 -2.93 -18.76 -34.85
N ASP A 168 -4.27 -18.88 -34.91
CA ASP A 168 -5.20 -17.80 -34.55
C ASP A 168 -5.20 -17.54 -33.04
N LEU A 169 -5.31 -18.60 -32.24
CA LEU A 169 -5.22 -18.50 -30.79
C LEU A 169 -3.83 -18.02 -30.36
N SER A 170 -2.76 -18.50 -31.01
CA SER A 170 -1.40 -18.04 -30.75
C SER A 170 -1.22 -16.55 -31.07
N MET A 171 -1.79 -16.08 -32.18
CA MET A 171 -1.75 -14.67 -32.56
C MET A 171 -2.49 -13.81 -31.54
N LYS A 172 -3.72 -14.19 -31.15
CA LYS A 172 -4.50 -13.50 -30.11
C LYS A 172 -3.76 -13.48 -28.77
N ALA A 173 -3.14 -14.59 -28.38
CA ALA A 173 -2.40 -14.65 -27.12
C ALA A 173 -1.10 -13.83 -27.14
N VAL A 174 -0.38 -13.82 -28.27
CA VAL A 174 0.86 -13.04 -28.43
C VAL A 174 0.58 -11.54 -28.50
N SER A 175 -0.52 -11.13 -29.15
CA SER A 175 -0.91 -9.72 -29.22
C SER A 175 -1.27 -9.14 -27.85
N GLN A 176 -1.75 -9.98 -26.93
CA GLN A 176 -2.00 -9.61 -25.53
C GLN A 176 -0.76 -9.73 -24.65
N PHE A 177 0.09 -10.74 -24.90
CA PHE A 177 1.30 -11.02 -24.11
C PHE A 177 2.44 -11.58 -24.97
N GLY A 178 3.42 -10.76 -25.34
CA GLY A 178 4.45 -11.05 -26.34
C GLY A 178 5.38 -12.21 -25.96
N LYS A 179 5.64 -12.42 -24.66
CA LYS A 179 6.39 -13.61 -24.20
C LYS A 179 5.63 -14.92 -24.40
N ALA A 180 4.33 -14.89 -24.74
CA ALA A 180 3.59 -16.08 -25.16
C ALA A 180 4.26 -16.82 -26.33
N LEU A 181 5.08 -16.12 -27.13
CA LEU A 181 5.89 -16.69 -28.20
C LEU A 181 6.76 -17.87 -27.73
N GLU A 182 7.16 -17.91 -26.45
CA GLU A 182 7.85 -19.04 -25.84
C GLU A 182 7.07 -20.36 -25.98
N PHE A 183 5.75 -20.31 -25.75
CA PHE A 183 4.85 -21.47 -25.74
C PHE A 183 4.25 -21.79 -27.11
N VAL A 184 4.48 -20.92 -28.10
CA VAL A 184 4.10 -21.16 -29.50
C VAL A 184 5.03 -22.23 -30.10
N PRO A 185 4.48 -23.24 -30.81
CA PRO A 185 5.27 -24.23 -31.54
C PRO A 185 6.30 -23.58 -32.48
N LYS A 186 7.55 -24.07 -32.46
CA LYS A 186 8.68 -23.43 -33.18
C LYS A 186 8.42 -23.23 -34.68
N HIS A 187 7.71 -24.16 -35.33
CA HIS A 187 7.40 -24.09 -36.76
C HIS A 187 6.37 -23.01 -37.11
N LEU A 188 5.62 -22.46 -36.13
CA LEU A 188 4.66 -21.38 -36.32
C LEU A 188 5.25 -19.98 -36.04
N ARG A 189 6.53 -19.87 -35.66
CA ARG A 189 7.18 -18.59 -35.32
C ARG A 189 7.63 -17.85 -36.58
N THR A 190 6.67 -17.32 -37.33
CA THR A 190 6.90 -16.51 -38.53
C THR A 190 7.45 -15.12 -38.17
N TYR A 191 7.87 -14.36 -39.19
CA TYR A 191 8.26 -12.95 -39.01
C TYR A 191 7.10 -12.12 -38.46
N GLU A 192 5.88 -12.28 -38.99
CA GLU A 192 4.69 -11.53 -38.55
C GLU A 192 4.32 -11.82 -37.08
N LEU A 193 4.35 -13.08 -36.68
CA LEU A 193 4.10 -13.45 -35.28
C LEU A 193 5.21 -12.91 -34.36
N SER A 194 6.47 -12.98 -34.82
CA SER A 194 7.61 -12.43 -34.09
C SER A 194 7.56 -10.91 -33.97
N LEU A 195 7.14 -10.21 -35.02
CA LEU A 195 6.93 -8.76 -35.02
C LEU A 195 5.84 -8.38 -34.02
N THR A 196 4.72 -9.10 -34.02
CA THR A 196 3.61 -8.90 -33.05
C THR A 196 4.09 -9.14 -31.63
N ALA A 197 4.87 -10.20 -31.40
CA ALA A 197 5.44 -10.50 -30.09
C ALA A 197 6.40 -9.41 -29.59
N VAL A 198 7.29 -8.94 -30.46
CA VAL A 198 8.32 -7.94 -30.13
C VAL A 198 7.72 -6.54 -29.94
N THR A 199 6.71 -6.18 -30.72
CA THR A 199 5.96 -4.93 -30.52
C THR A 199 5.22 -4.93 -29.19
N GLN A 200 4.73 -6.09 -28.74
CA GLN A 200 4.10 -6.24 -27.42
C GLN A 200 5.13 -6.23 -26.27
N ASP A 201 6.18 -7.07 -26.31
CA ASP A 201 7.31 -7.11 -25.34
C ASP A 201 8.63 -7.26 -26.10
N GLY A 202 9.48 -6.24 -26.09
CA GLY A 202 10.76 -6.22 -26.79
C GLY A 202 11.73 -7.31 -26.34
N ARG A 203 11.58 -7.86 -25.12
CA ARG A 203 12.36 -9.01 -24.66
C ARG A 203 11.95 -10.32 -25.35
N ALA A 204 10.82 -10.36 -26.05
CA ALA A 204 10.43 -11.49 -26.88
C ALA A 204 11.47 -11.76 -28.00
N LEU A 205 12.32 -10.77 -28.33
CA LEU A 205 13.45 -10.93 -29.26
C LEU A 205 14.37 -12.11 -28.89
N GLN A 206 14.44 -12.51 -27.61
CA GLN A 206 15.20 -13.68 -27.18
C GLN A 206 14.68 -15.01 -27.75
N PHE A 207 13.38 -15.09 -28.08
CA PHE A 207 12.71 -16.28 -28.61
C PHE A 207 12.58 -16.26 -30.14
N VAL A 208 12.95 -15.14 -30.76
CA VAL A 208 12.96 -14.96 -32.22
C VAL A 208 14.17 -15.68 -32.82
N PRO A 209 13.98 -16.51 -33.87
CA PRO A 209 15.09 -17.13 -34.60
C PRO A 209 16.10 -16.09 -35.11
N ASN A 210 17.40 -16.38 -35.01
CA ASN A 210 18.45 -15.41 -35.36
C ASN A 210 18.36 -14.92 -36.82
N GLN A 211 17.89 -15.76 -37.74
CA GLN A 211 17.72 -15.42 -39.16
C GLN A 211 16.65 -14.34 -39.39
N LEU A 212 15.74 -14.14 -38.44
CA LEU A 212 14.63 -13.18 -38.55
C LEU A 212 14.92 -11.84 -37.83
N LYS A 213 16.10 -11.67 -37.22
CA LYS A 213 16.48 -10.45 -36.49
C LYS A 213 17.00 -9.35 -37.45
N THR A 214 16.10 -8.78 -38.24
CA THR A 214 16.40 -7.68 -39.15
C THR A 214 16.69 -6.37 -38.38
N PRO A 215 17.37 -5.37 -38.99
CA PRO A 215 17.59 -4.07 -38.36
C PRO A 215 16.30 -3.40 -37.87
N GLU A 216 15.20 -3.53 -38.61
CA GLU A 216 13.89 -2.97 -38.27
C GLU A 216 13.31 -3.67 -37.03
N LEU A 217 13.35 -5.01 -36.99
CA LEU A 217 12.83 -5.77 -35.85
C LEU A 217 13.66 -5.50 -34.58
N ILE A 218 14.99 -5.38 -34.72
CA ILE A 218 15.89 -5.00 -33.63
C ILE A 218 15.57 -3.61 -33.11
N TRP A 219 15.36 -2.64 -34.02
CA TRP A 219 15.00 -1.28 -33.65
C TRP A 219 13.70 -1.24 -32.85
N ILE A 220 12.66 -1.94 -33.31
CA ILE A 220 11.38 -2.06 -32.59
C ILE A 220 11.58 -2.72 -31.22
N ALA A 221 12.37 -3.80 -31.13
CA ALA A 221 12.61 -4.50 -29.88
C ALA A 221 13.30 -3.64 -28.81
N VAL A 222 14.40 -2.98 -29.21
CA VAL A 222 15.19 -2.11 -28.30
C VAL A 222 14.41 -0.84 -27.99
N GLY A 223 13.69 -0.30 -28.97
CA GLY A 223 12.79 0.83 -28.80
C GLY A 223 11.67 0.53 -27.81
N GLN A 224 11.13 -0.69 -27.78
CA GLN A 224 10.15 -1.13 -26.79
C GLN A 224 10.81 -1.36 -25.41
N ASN A 225 11.94 -2.07 -25.36
CA ASN A 225 12.70 -2.34 -24.13
C ASN A 225 14.21 -2.32 -24.38
N SER A 226 14.91 -1.32 -23.83
CA SER A 226 16.36 -1.15 -24.02
C SER A 226 17.20 -2.34 -23.60
N LYS A 227 16.74 -3.16 -22.63
CA LYS A 227 17.46 -4.37 -22.21
C LYS A 227 17.45 -5.46 -23.27
N ALA A 228 16.58 -5.35 -24.30
CA ALA A 228 16.62 -6.22 -25.47
C ALA A 228 17.94 -6.11 -26.23
N LEU A 229 18.72 -5.03 -26.05
CA LEU A 229 20.07 -4.87 -26.61
C LEU A 229 21.00 -6.05 -26.25
N LYS A 230 20.77 -6.71 -25.11
CA LYS A 230 21.48 -7.95 -24.71
C LYS A 230 21.34 -9.07 -25.76
N PHE A 231 20.21 -9.14 -26.45
CA PHE A 231 19.87 -10.20 -27.42
C PHE A 231 20.17 -9.80 -28.87
N VAL A 232 20.71 -8.59 -29.08
CA VAL A 232 21.12 -8.05 -30.38
C VAL A 232 22.56 -8.51 -30.69
N PRO A 233 22.82 -9.07 -31.87
CA PRO A 233 24.18 -9.38 -32.30
C PRO A 233 25.08 -8.14 -32.28
N LYS A 234 26.31 -8.24 -31.75
CA LYS A 234 27.23 -7.10 -31.61
C LYS A 234 27.56 -6.41 -32.94
N SER A 235 27.64 -7.17 -34.03
CA SER A 235 27.86 -6.67 -35.39
C SER A 235 26.66 -5.93 -35.99
N SER A 236 25.47 -6.04 -35.40
CA SER A 236 24.23 -5.40 -35.86
C SER A 236 23.89 -4.14 -35.08
N GLN A 237 24.73 -3.71 -34.14
CA GLN A 237 24.53 -2.45 -33.42
C GLN A 237 24.94 -1.25 -34.29
N THR A 238 24.30 -0.10 -34.06
CA THR A 238 24.62 1.20 -34.69
C THR A 238 24.66 2.29 -33.63
N THR A 239 25.30 3.42 -33.93
CA THR A 239 25.37 4.58 -33.02
C THR A 239 23.98 5.04 -32.57
N ASP A 240 23.03 5.13 -33.49
CA ASP A 240 21.67 5.60 -33.18
C ASP A 240 20.89 4.61 -32.34
N LEU A 241 21.03 3.30 -32.61
CA LEU A 241 20.42 2.24 -31.81
C LEU A 241 20.96 2.27 -30.38
N VAL A 242 22.29 2.41 -30.23
CA VAL A 242 22.95 2.49 -28.92
C VAL A 242 22.50 3.73 -28.16
N ARG A 243 22.48 4.90 -28.81
CA ARG A 243 22.02 6.16 -28.21
C ARG A 243 20.56 6.05 -27.72
N MET A 244 19.67 5.49 -28.54
CA MET A 244 18.28 5.23 -28.14
C MET A 244 18.21 4.28 -26.93
N ALA A 245 19.02 3.21 -26.92
CA ALA A 245 19.00 2.23 -25.85
C ALA A 245 19.42 2.85 -24.50
N VAL A 246 20.56 3.56 -24.47
CA VAL A 246 21.12 4.11 -23.22
C VAL A 246 20.34 5.29 -22.66
N THR A 247 19.70 6.09 -23.52
CA THR A 247 18.85 7.21 -23.08
C THR A 247 17.54 6.73 -22.47
N LYS A 248 17.02 5.59 -22.93
CA LYS A 248 15.84 4.94 -22.33
C LYS A 248 16.18 4.06 -21.12
N SER A 249 17.39 3.51 -21.05
CA SER A 249 17.92 2.80 -19.88
C SER A 249 19.44 2.72 -19.91
N GLY A 250 20.10 3.42 -19.00
CA GLY A 250 21.55 3.45 -18.82
C GLY A 250 22.16 2.09 -18.53
N SER A 251 21.39 1.15 -17.98
CA SER A 251 21.82 -0.26 -17.84
C SER A 251 22.14 -0.94 -19.18
N ALA A 252 21.62 -0.42 -20.30
CA ALA A 252 21.94 -0.91 -21.64
C ALA A 252 23.41 -0.70 -22.01
N LEU A 253 24.13 0.21 -21.34
CA LEU A 253 25.57 0.46 -21.56
C LEU A 253 26.40 -0.82 -21.42
N ALA A 254 26.02 -1.72 -20.51
CA ALA A 254 26.66 -3.04 -20.33
C ALA A 254 26.65 -3.92 -21.59
N TYR A 255 25.73 -3.65 -22.53
CA TYR A 255 25.55 -4.43 -23.76
C TYR A 255 26.01 -3.68 -25.00
N VAL A 256 26.59 -2.49 -24.88
CA VAL A 256 27.14 -1.73 -26.00
C VAL A 256 28.41 -2.40 -26.53
N ALA A 257 28.60 -2.42 -27.84
CA ALA A 257 29.84 -2.87 -28.45
C ALA A 257 30.93 -1.79 -28.29
N LYS A 258 32.18 -2.20 -28.03
CA LYS A 258 33.30 -1.27 -27.73
C LYS A 258 33.46 -0.13 -28.75
N GLN A 259 33.21 -0.40 -30.03
CA GLN A 259 33.31 0.59 -31.12
C GLN A 259 32.32 1.75 -31.03
N TYR A 260 31.24 1.62 -30.24
CA TYR A 260 30.21 2.66 -30.04
C TYR A 260 30.24 3.26 -28.62
N LEU A 261 31.23 2.89 -27.80
CA LEU A 261 31.36 3.37 -26.43
C LEU A 261 32.18 4.67 -26.41
N THR A 262 31.49 5.81 -26.39
CA THR A 262 32.09 7.15 -26.28
C THR A 262 31.78 7.79 -24.93
N ASP A 263 32.47 8.88 -24.59
CA ASP A 263 32.20 9.74 -23.43
C ASP A 263 30.76 10.29 -23.44
N GLU A 264 30.27 10.74 -24.60
CA GLU A 264 28.89 11.21 -24.79
C GLU A 264 27.87 10.10 -24.47
N ILE A 265 28.06 8.89 -25.01
CA ILE A 265 27.16 7.76 -24.78
C ILE A 265 27.20 7.31 -23.31
N ALA A 266 28.39 7.31 -22.71
CA ALA A 266 28.55 7.00 -21.30
C ALA A 266 27.89 8.05 -20.40
N LEU A 267 27.99 9.34 -20.76
CA LEU A 267 27.33 10.43 -20.03
C LEU A 267 25.80 10.33 -20.11
N LEU A 268 25.26 10.05 -21.29
CA LEU A 268 23.81 9.82 -21.46
C LEU A 268 23.33 8.66 -20.59
N ALA A 269 24.06 7.54 -20.59
CA ALA A 269 23.76 6.39 -19.73
C ALA A 269 23.86 6.74 -18.23
N ALA A 270 24.92 7.46 -17.85
CA ALA A 270 25.19 7.82 -16.46
C ALA A 270 24.20 8.85 -15.92
N LYS A 271 23.67 9.77 -16.74
CA LYS A 271 22.57 10.68 -16.37
C LYS A 271 21.25 9.93 -16.17
N GLU A 272 21.01 8.86 -16.94
CA GLU A 272 19.77 8.09 -16.84
C GLU A 272 19.70 7.23 -15.56
N SER A 273 20.75 6.52 -15.18
CA SER A 273 20.71 5.64 -13.99
C SER A 273 22.04 5.38 -13.31
N TYR A 274 21.97 4.95 -12.03
CA TYR A 274 23.12 4.43 -11.27
C TYR A 274 23.82 3.28 -11.99
N ALA A 275 23.05 2.39 -12.63
CA ALA A 275 23.60 1.28 -13.41
C ALA A 275 24.41 1.78 -14.62
N GLY A 276 23.95 2.85 -15.29
CA GLY A 276 24.71 3.49 -16.36
C GLY A 276 26.08 3.97 -15.88
N LEU A 277 26.14 4.73 -14.78
CA LEU A 277 27.41 5.20 -14.20
C LEU A 277 28.32 4.04 -13.76
N ASN A 278 27.77 2.99 -13.14
CA ASN A 278 28.55 1.82 -12.73
C ASN A 278 29.14 1.04 -13.92
N HIS A 279 28.53 1.15 -15.10
CA HIS A 279 29.03 0.56 -16.35
C HIS A 279 29.89 1.52 -17.17
N THR A 280 30.02 2.78 -16.74
CA THR A 280 30.89 3.76 -17.40
C THR A 280 32.36 3.41 -17.15
N PRO A 281 33.20 3.34 -18.19
CA PRO A 281 34.65 3.23 -18.01
C PRO A 281 35.20 4.36 -17.14
N VAL A 282 36.06 4.01 -16.19
CA VAL A 282 36.64 4.97 -15.21
C VAL A 282 37.35 6.14 -15.91
N GLU A 283 37.92 5.88 -17.09
CA GLU A 283 38.61 6.84 -17.97
C GLU A 283 37.72 8.05 -18.36
N PHE A 284 36.40 7.88 -18.37
CA PHE A 284 35.45 8.94 -18.74
C PHE A 284 34.89 9.71 -17.55
N ILE A 285 35.16 9.26 -16.32
CA ILE A 285 34.55 9.85 -15.11
C ILE A 285 35.44 10.97 -14.58
N THR A 286 35.20 12.20 -15.05
CA THR A 286 35.83 13.43 -14.55
C THR A 286 34.92 14.18 -13.56
N GLU A 287 35.43 15.25 -12.94
CA GLU A 287 34.62 16.14 -12.11
C GLU A 287 33.47 16.78 -12.92
N GLU A 288 33.75 17.32 -14.12
CA GLU A 288 32.75 17.92 -14.98
C GLU A 288 31.69 16.89 -15.41
N PHE A 289 32.10 15.66 -15.67
CA PHE A 289 31.20 14.54 -15.96
C PHE A 289 30.23 14.31 -14.78
N LEU A 290 30.75 14.25 -13.56
CA LEU A 290 29.95 14.01 -12.35
C LEU A 290 29.04 15.19 -11.99
N LEU A 291 29.51 16.43 -12.16
CA LEU A 291 28.69 17.64 -12.01
C LEU A 291 27.51 17.64 -12.98
N GLN A 292 27.72 17.21 -14.23
CA GLN A 292 26.64 17.05 -15.19
C GLN A 292 25.66 15.92 -14.81
N VAL A 293 26.14 14.83 -14.20
CA VAL A 293 25.26 13.78 -13.67
C VAL A 293 24.42 14.31 -12.49
N LEU A 294 25.02 15.11 -11.60
CA LEU A 294 24.35 15.70 -10.43
C LEU A 294 23.14 16.58 -10.80
N GLN A 295 23.19 17.27 -11.94
CA GLN A 295 22.05 18.05 -12.45
C GLN A 295 20.79 17.21 -12.70
N THR A 296 20.94 15.90 -12.90
CA THR A 296 19.84 14.99 -13.23
C THR A 296 19.49 14.03 -12.10
N ARG A 297 20.46 13.70 -11.22
CA ARG A 297 20.26 12.72 -10.15
C ARG A 297 21.34 12.80 -9.07
N ARG A 298 21.06 12.22 -7.90
CA ARG A 298 22.04 12.11 -6.80
C ARG A 298 23.16 11.13 -7.12
N LEU A 299 24.37 11.44 -6.66
CA LEU A 299 25.53 10.55 -6.72
C LEU A 299 25.72 9.77 -5.42
N SER A 300 26.30 8.58 -5.53
CA SER A 300 26.80 7.83 -4.38
C SER A 300 28.31 7.99 -4.32
N LEU A 301 28.87 8.24 -3.13
CA LEU A 301 30.32 8.36 -2.95
C LEU A 301 31.09 7.13 -3.44
N SER A 302 30.51 5.93 -3.29
CA SER A 302 31.09 4.67 -3.78
C SER A 302 31.20 4.58 -5.31
N SER A 303 30.48 5.44 -6.03
CA SER A 303 30.50 5.47 -7.50
C SER A 303 31.51 6.48 -8.03
N ILE A 304 32.15 7.26 -7.17
CA ILE A 304 33.17 8.26 -7.54
C ILE A 304 34.52 7.55 -7.49
N PRO A 305 35.30 7.54 -8.59
CA PRO A 305 36.64 6.97 -8.59
C PRO A 305 37.59 7.72 -7.64
N ASP A 306 38.58 6.99 -7.13
CA ASP A 306 39.63 7.57 -6.29
C ASP A 306 40.36 8.71 -7.03
N GLY A 307 40.58 9.83 -6.33
CA GLY A 307 41.24 11.02 -6.88
C GLY A 307 40.34 11.99 -7.65
N VAL A 308 39.07 11.65 -7.92
CA VAL A 308 38.12 12.54 -8.62
C VAL A 308 37.31 13.41 -7.65
N LEU A 309 37.20 13.01 -6.37
CA LEU A 309 36.48 13.79 -5.37
C LEU A 309 37.25 15.07 -5.02
N THR A 310 36.70 16.23 -5.41
CA THR A 310 37.21 17.56 -5.06
C THR A 310 36.34 18.23 -3.99
N HIS A 311 36.80 19.33 -3.40
CA HIS A 311 35.99 20.14 -2.48
C HIS A 311 34.72 20.66 -3.16
N ALA A 312 34.82 21.19 -4.38
CA ALA A 312 33.68 21.72 -5.13
C ALA A 312 32.63 20.62 -5.41
N LEU A 313 33.08 19.43 -5.82
CA LEU A 313 32.18 18.29 -6.02
C LEU A 313 31.55 17.84 -4.68
N ALA A 314 32.31 17.79 -3.60
CA ALA A 314 31.80 17.41 -2.28
C ALA A 314 30.74 18.40 -1.77
N GLU A 315 30.95 19.70 -1.97
CA GLU A 315 29.97 20.75 -1.65
C GLU A 315 28.68 20.60 -2.45
N GLU A 316 28.78 20.31 -3.76
CA GLU A 316 27.60 20.09 -4.59
C GLU A 316 26.83 18.83 -4.17
N ILE A 317 27.53 17.75 -3.82
CA ILE A 317 26.90 16.54 -3.27
C ILE A 317 26.21 16.85 -1.92
N ALA A 318 26.82 17.67 -1.06
CA ALA A 318 26.31 18.01 0.27
C ALA A 318 24.93 18.68 0.22
N LYS A 319 24.64 19.46 -0.83
CA LYS A 319 23.32 20.10 -1.03
C LYS A 319 22.18 19.09 -1.19
N HIS A 320 22.49 17.85 -1.58
CA HIS A 320 21.49 16.87 -1.99
C HIS A 320 21.59 15.52 -1.27
N ASP A 321 22.67 15.24 -0.55
CA ASP A 321 22.91 13.97 0.14
C ASP A 321 22.83 14.09 1.67
N ARG A 322 21.95 13.28 2.29
CA ARG A 322 21.72 13.28 3.74
C ARG A 322 22.83 12.50 4.44
N ASN A 323 23.25 12.97 5.61
CA ASN A 323 24.31 12.33 6.40
C ASN A 323 25.63 12.22 5.62
N LEU A 324 25.90 13.14 4.67
CA LEU A 324 27.13 13.07 3.88
C LEU A 324 28.36 13.15 4.80
N LEU A 325 28.29 14.02 5.80
CA LEU A 325 29.34 14.22 6.80
C LEU A 325 29.74 12.94 7.55
N SER A 326 28.86 11.93 7.62
CA SER A 326 29.19 10.66 8.30
C SER A 326 30.09 9.75 7.46
N ARG A 327 30.09 9.91 6.13
CA ARG A 327 30.80 9.06 5.16
C ARG A 327 31.98 9.76 4.50
N LEU A 328 31.99 11.09 4.52
CA LEU A 328 33.03 11.89 3.89
C LEU A 328 34.39 11.71 4.62
N PRO A 329 35.52 11.59 3.90
CA PRO A 329 36.85 11.63 4.51
C PRO A 329 37.08 12.95 5.26
N LYS A 330 37.92 12.92 6.31
CA LYS A 330 38.14 14.07 7.21
C LYS A 330 38.61 15.33 6.46
N GLU A 331 39.45 15.15 5.45
CA GLU A 331 40.02 16.24 4.64
C GLU A 331 38.97 17.10 3.92
N PHE A 332 37.80 16.55 3.58
CA PHE A 332 36.74 17.30 2.90
C PHE A 332 35.72 17.94 3.85
N LYS A 333 35.79 17.71 5.17
CA LYS A 333 34.81 18.25 6.15
C LYS A 333 35.13 19.69 6.56
N THR A 334 35.28 20.58 5.58
CA THR A 334 35.55 22.01 5.80
C THR A 334 34.37 22.71 6.50
N PRO A 335 34.58 23.83 7.20
CA PRO A 335 33.50 24.62 7.79
C PRO A 335 32.41 25.02 6.77
N GLU A 336 32.81 25.33 5.55
CA GLU A 336 31.91 25.69 4.45
C GLU A 336 31.02 24.50 4.06
N LEU A 337 31.61 23.31 3.88
CA LEU A 337 30.86 22.10 3.55
C LEU A 337 29.95 21.67 4.70
N GLN A 338 30.41 21.80 5.95
CA GLN A 338 29.59 21.57 7.14
C GLN A 338 28.37 22.47 7.17
N MET A 339 28.53 23.77 6.89
CA MET A 339 27.43 24.72 6.80
C MET A 339 26.44 24.34 5.69
N ILE A 340 26.93 23.98 4.50
CA ILE A 340 26.08 23.53 3.38
C ILE A 340 25.28 22.29 3.76
N ALA A 341 25.94 21.27 4.33
CA ALA A 341 25.31 20.01 4.72
C ALA A 341 24.24 20.23 5.82
N VAL A 342 24.56 21.01 6.85
CA VAL A 342 23.63 21.32 7.95
C VAL A 342 22.46 22.18 7.47
N SER A 343 22.70 23.16 6.60
CA SER A 343 21.63 24.00 6.05
C SER A 343 20.68 23.21 5.14
N ALA A 344 21.20 22.23 4.39
CA ALA A 344 20.38 21.32 3.60
C ALA A 344 19.62 20.32 4.49
N TYR A 345 20.28 19.79 5.53
CA TYR A 345 19.76 18.77 6.42
C TYR A 345 20.20 19.01 7.87
N GLY A 346 19.34 19.61 8.68
CA GLY A 346 19.71 20.08 10.02
C GLY A 346 20.23 19.00 10.97
N LYS A 347 19.86 17.73 10.77
CA LYS A 347 20.37 16.59 11.56
C LYS A 347 21.82 16.22 11.25
N ASP A 348 22.44 16.78 10.22
CA ASP A 348 23.84 16.52 9.90
C ASP A 348 24.80 17.13 10.95
N ILE A 349 24.32 18.05 11.81
CA ILE A 349 25.10 18.62 12.92
C ILE A 349 25.56 17.56 13.93
N GLN A 350 24.71 16.59 14.25
CA GLN A 350 25.03 15.19 13.96
C GLN A 350 26.48 14.71 14.10
N PHE A 351 27.17 14.91 12.98
CA PHE A 351 28.45 14.33 12.64
C PHE A 351 29.59 15.35 12.83
N ILE A 352 29.28 16.51 13.40
CA ILE A 352 30.22 17.57 13.77
C ILE A 352 30.47 17.43 15.28
N PRO A 353 31.71 17.14 15.71
CA PRO A 353 32.07 17.06 17.12
C PRO A 353 31.70 18.34 17.87
N SER A 354 31.26 18.23 19.13
CA SER A 354 30.83 19.39 19.93
C SER A 354 31.83 20.56 19.99
N PRO A 355 33.16 20.35 20.06
CA PRO A 355 34.13 21.45 20.01
C PRO A 355 34.20 22.20 18.68
N ASP A 356 33.77 21.57 17.58
CA ASP A 356 33.81 22.13 16.23
C ASP A 356 32.46 22.75 15.82
N GLN A 357 31.42 22.62 16.65
CA GLN A 357 30.13 23.26 16.41
C GLN A 357 30.23 24.76 16.70
N SER A 358 29.50 25.55 15.93
CA SER A 358 29.35 27.00 16.14
C SER A 358 27.88 27.37 16.30
N GLU A 359 27.61 28.53 16.89
CA GLU A 359 26.24 29.03 17.02
C GLU A 359 25.55 29.19 15.66
N ALA A 360 26.28 29.62 14.63
CA ALA A 360 25.76 29.70 13.27
C ALA A 360 25.34 28.32 12.71
N LEU A 361 26.11 27.27 12.97
CA LEU A 361 25.74 25.89 12.61
C LEU A 361 24.51 25.43 13.40
N ALA A 362 24.45 25.72 14.70
CA ALA A 362 23.32 25.37 15.54
C ALA A 362 22.02 26.03 15.05
N LEU A 363 22.06 27.33 14.73
CA LEU A 363 20.93 28.08 14.16
C LEU A 363 20.48 27.50 12.83
N ALA A 364 21.41 27.29 11.88
CA ALA A 364 21.09 26.69 10.59
C ALA A 364 20.44 25.30 10.76
N ALA A 365 20.96 24.49 11.70
CA ALA A 365 20.44 23.16 11.98
C ALA A 365 18.99 23.18 12.49
N VAL A 366 18.70 24.00 13.49
CA VAL A 366 17.36 24.04 14.13
C VAL A 366 16.32 24.74 13.26
N GLN A 367 16.74 25.72 12.44
CA GLN A 367 15.86 26.37 11.47
C GLN A 367 15.45 25.41 10.35
N ASN A 368 16.35 24.51 9.92
CA ASN A 368 16.01 23.46 8.97
C ASN A 368 15.16 22.34 9.64
N ASN A 369 15.52 21.94 10.87
CA ASN A 369 14.85 20.87 11.60
C ASN A 369 14.92 21.07 13.12
N GLY A 370 13.81 21.42 13.77
CA GLY A 370 13.78 21.70 15.21
C GLY A 370 14.26 20.54 16.09
N TYR A 371 14.16 19.28 15.63
CA TYR A 371 14.72 18.13 16.35
C TYR A 371 16.26 18.07 16.33
N ALA A 372 16.93 18.89 15.52
CA ALA A 372 18.38 18.99 15.52
C ALA A 372 18.93 19.52 16.85
N LEU A 373 18.11 20.21 17.65
CA LEU A 373 18.48 20.71 18.99
C LEU A 373 19.11 19.63 19.88
N ARG A 374 18.67 18.37 19.75
CA ARG A 374 19.22 17.22 20.50
C ARG A 374 20.70 16.93 20.26
N TYR A 375 21.26 17.46 19.18
CA TYR A 375 22.65 17.27 18.77
C TYR A 375 23.50 18.54 18.90
N VAL A 376 22.86 19.66 19.22
CA VAL A 376 23.54 20.93 19.50
C VAL A 376 24.26 20.79 20.84
N ALA A 377 25.53 21.18 20.89
CA ALA A 377 26.30 21.18 22.12
C ALA A 377 25.61 22.02 23.21
N GLU A 378 25.66 21.58 24.47
CA GLU A 378 24.94 22.20 25.58
C GLU A 378 25.23 23.71 25.73
N HIS A 379 26.48 24.11 25.58
CA HIS A 379 26.91 25.51 25.65
C HIS A 379 26.44 26.37 24.46
N LEU A 380 25.92 25.76 23.38
CA LEU A 380 25.34 26.42 22.21
C LEU A 380 23.81 26.42 22.21
N GLN A 381 23.16 25.84 23.22
CA GLN A 381 21.70 25.92 23.38
C GLN A 381 21.32 27.29 23.99
N THR A 382 21.62 28.37 23.27
CA THR A 382 21.22 29.73 23.64
C THR A 382 19.71 29.91 23.48
N ASP A 383 19.14 30.94 24.12
CA ASP A 383 17.72 31.27 24.01
C ASP A 383 17.27 31.39 22.54
N GLU A 384 18.11 31.98 21.68
CA GLU A 384 17.84 32.14 20.25
C GLU A 384 17.77 30.80 19.50
N VAL A 385 18.72 29.90 19.77
CA VAL A 385 18.75 28.55 19.19
C VAL A 385 17.55 27.73 19.67
N ILE A 386 17.24 27.78 20.98
CA ILE A 386 16.10 27.07 21.55
C ILE A 386 14.78 27.59 20.97
N LEU A 387 14.59 28.92 20.95
CA LEU A 387 13.38 29.53 20.37
C LEU A 387 13.21 29.17 18.90
N SER A 388 14.28 29.26 18.11
CA SER A 388 14.26 28.85 16.70
C SER A 388 13.85 27.38 16.54
N ALA A 389 14.36 26.49 17.42
CA ALA A 389 14.02 25.07 17.40
C ALA A 389 12.53 24.81 17.71
N VAL A 390 12.00 25.40 18.79
CA VAL A 390 10.59 25.18 19.20
C VAL A 390 9.59 25.90 18.30
N GLN A 391 9.99 26.99 17.63
CA GLN A 391 9.20 27.63 16.57
C GLN A 391 9.13 26.75 15.33
N ASN A 392 10.22 26.08 14.96
CA ASN A 392 10.22 25.12 13.85
C ASN A 392 9.43 23.85 14.18
N ASN A 393 9.59 23.31 15.39
CA ASN A 393 8.88 22.12 15.86
C ASN A 393 8.72 22.12 17.39
N GLY A 394 7.48 22.22 17.89
CA GLY A 394 7.22 22.32 19.33
C GLY A 394 7.72 21.13 20.16
N TYR A 395 7.88 19.95 19.55
CA TYR A 395 8.45 18.79 20.25
C TYR A 395 9.95 18.91 20.53
N ALA A 396 10.65 19.90 19.96
CA ALA A 396 12.04 20.18 20.31
C ALA A 396 12.20 20.50 21.81
N LEU A 397 11.13 20.93 22.48
CA LEU A 397 11.08 21.19 23.92
C LEU A 397 11.57 20.01 24.78
N GLN A 398 11.44 18.77 24.29
CA GLN A 398 11.89 17.57 25.01
C GLN A 398 13.41 17.45 25.16
N TYR A 399 14.18 18.23 24.40
CA TYR A 399 15.65 18.19 24.38
C TYR A 399 16.29 19.32 25.16
N ILE A 400 15.49 20.16 25.83
CA ILE A 400 15.96 21.23 26.71
C ILE A 400 16.08 20.66 28.12
N ALA A 401 17.18 20.97 28.81
CA ALA A 401 17.35 20.56 30.20
C ALA A 401 16.22 21.15 31.08
N PRO A 402 15.71 20.43 32.10
CA PRO A 402 14.65 20.92 32.97
C PRO A 402 14.92 22.31 33.57
N GLU A 403 16.17 22.58 33.92
CA GLU A 403 16.62 23.82 34.55
C GLU A 403 16.67 25.01 33.56
N GLN A 404 16.75 24.72 32.25
CA GLN A 404 16.79 25.73 31.18
C GLN A 404 15.41 26.03 30.59
N GLN A 405 14.40 25.17 30.83
CA GLN A 405 13.07 25.39 30.26
C GLN A 405 12.41 26.63 30.87
N THR A 406 12.01 27.59 30.05
CA THR A 406 11.27 28.79 30.44
C THR A 406 9.81 28.74 30.01
N TYR A 407 8.96 29.58 30.62
CA TYR A 407 7.56 29.74 30.17
C TYR A 407 7.47 30.16 28.70
N ALA A 408 8.38 31.04 28.24
CA ALA A 408 8.41 31.49 26.85
C ALA A 408 8.66 30.32 25.88
N PHE A 409 9.59 29.42 26.21
CA PHE A 409 9.87 28.24 25.39
C PHE A 409 8.67 27.28 25.37
N ALA A 410 8.08 27.01 26.54
CA ALA A 410 6.91 26.15 26.67
C ALA A 410 5.69 26.70 25.92
N LEU A 411 5.38 27.99 26.06
CA LEU A 411 4.27 28.65 25.39
C LEU A 411 4.46 28.64 23.86
N THR A 412 5.68 28.92 23.39
CA THR A 412 6.01 28.87 21.96
C THR A 412 5.83 27.45 21.43
N ALA A 413 6.34 26.45 22.15
CA ALA A 413 6.22 25.04 21.77
C ALA A 413 4.76 24.59 21.62
N VAL A 414 3.87 24.91 22.57
CA VAL A 414 2.46 24.50 22.47
C VAL A 414 1.68 25.27 21.40
N LYS A 415 2.05 26.53 21.13
CA LYS A 415 1.47 27.31 20.02
C LYS A 415 1.87 26.72 18.66
N THR A 416 3.10 26.23 18.53
CA THR A 416 3.58 25.51 17.35
C THR A 416 2.92 24.15 17.22
N THR A 417 2.90 23.36 18.31
CA THR A 417 2.47 21.95 18.34
C THR A 417 1.74 21.67 19.66
N GLY A 418 0.40 21.56 19.62
CA GLY A 418 -0.45 21.57 20.83
C GLY A 418 -0.12 20.47 21.84
N ASP A 419 0.16 19.26 21.37
CA ASP A 419 0.52 18.12 22.20
C ASP A 419 2.00 18.12 22.67
N ALA A 420 2.77 19.18 22.37
CA ALA A 420 4.02 19.46 23.07
C ALA A 420 3.82 19.70 24.57
N LEU A 421 2.57 19.90 25.02
CA LEU A 421 2.17 19.96 26.43
C LEU A 421 2.73 18.80 27.27
N LYS A 422 2.93 17.61 26.67
CA LYS A 422 3.55 16.45 27.34
C LYS A 422 4.96 16.69 27.86
N TYR A 423 5.69 17.64 27.26
CA TYR A 423 7.08 17.98 27.60
C TYR A 423 7.20 19.26 28.43
N VAL A 424 6.08 19.91 28.74
CA VAL A 424 6.04 21.11 29.57
C VAL A 424 6.21 20.73 31.03
N GLN A 425 7.20 21.33 31.69
CA GLN A 425 7.45 21.14 33.11
C GLN A 425 6.24 21.61 33.94
N PRO A 426 5.90 20.93 35.06
CA PRO A 426 4.74 21.28 35.87
C PRO A 426 4.68 22.75 36.29
N ILE A 427 5.83 23.37 36.56
CA ILE A 427 5.93 24.79 36.96
C ILE A 427 5.43 25.76 35.88
N HIS A 428 5.45 25.36 34.61
CA HIS A 428 5.03 26.19 33.48
C HIS A 428 3.61 25.89 32.98
N LYS A 429 2.92 24.88 33.53
CA LYS A 429 1.55 24.49 33.12
C LYS A 429 0.49 25.44 33.68
N THR A 430 0.47 26.67 33.20
CA THR A 430 -0.58 27.65 33.54
C THR A 430 -1.88 27.35 32.79
N THR A 431 -3.01 27.85 33.32
CA THR A 431 -4.32 27.77 32.64
C THR A 431 -4.25 28.32 31.22
N GLU A 432 -3.57 29.45 31.01
CA GLU A 432 -3.40 30.07 29.69
C GLU A 432 -2.65 29.13 28.73
N LEU A 433 -1.54 28.53 29.17
CA LEU A 433 -0.75 27.63 28.34
C LEU A 433 -1.55 26.37 27.97
N ILE A 434 -2.27 25.80 28.93
CA ILE A 434 -3.12 24.63 28.70
C ILE A 434 -4.21 24.95 27.68
N ILE A 435 -4.88 26.10 27.81
CA ILE A 435 -5.91 26.53 26.84
C ILE A 435 -5.32 26.63 25.43
N HIS A 436 -4.15 27.26 25.27
CA HIS A 436 -3.48 27.32 23.97
C HIS A 436 -3.15 25.93 23.41
N ALA A 437 -2.67 25.02 24.25
CA ALA A 437 -2.38 23.65 23.86
C ALA A 437 -3.64 22.91 23.37
N LEU A 438 -4.76 23.01 24.11
CA LEU A 438 -6.02 22.36 23.79
C LEU A 438 -6.71 22.94 22.56
N GLN A 439 -6.63 24.26 22.36
CA GLN A 439 -7.11 24.92 21.14
C GLN A 439 -6.31 24.48 19.91
N LYS A 440 -5.02 24.20 20.07
CA LYS A 440 -4.15 23.72 19.00
C LYS A 440 -4.34 22.23 18.71
N ASP A 441 -4.40 21.40 19.75
CA ASP A 441 -4.68 19.96 19.69
C ASP A 441 -5.48 19.52 20.93
N GLY A 442 -6.76 19.21 20.73
CA GLY A 442 -7.68 18.80 21.80
C GLY A 442 -7.29 17.48 22.46
N ARG A 443 -6.50 16.63 21.78
CA ARG A 443 -5.96 15.40 22.41
C ARG A 443 -4.84 15.69 23.38
N ALA A 444 -4.32 16.92 23.46
CA ALA A 444 -3.33 17.29 24.46
C ALA A 444 -3.87 17.17 25.90
N ILE A 445 -5.21 17.13 26.08
CA ILE A 445 -5.83 16.91 27.39
C ILE A 445 -5.37 15.63 28.08
N GLN A 446 -4.93 14.61 27.32
CA GLN A 446 -4.40 13.35 27.87
C GLN A 446 -3.13 13.52 28.70
N TYR A 447 -2.45 14.67 28.61
CA TYR A 447 -1.22 14.98 29.36
C TYR A 447 -1.48 15.82 30.61
N LEU A 448 -2.75 16.03 30.96
CA LEU A 448 -3.19 16.57 32.24
C LEU A 448 -3.51 15.41 33.18
N LYS A 449 -3.30 15.62 34.48
CA LYS A 449 -3.81 14.70 35.50
C LYS A 449 -5.32 14.86 35.62
N ILE A 450 -6.01 13.83 36.09
CA ILE A 450 -7.48 13.84 36.21
C ILE A 450 -7.95 15.02 37.08
N GLU A 451 -7.24 15.30 38.16
CA GLU A 451 -7.49 16.42 39.07
C GLU A 451 -7.23 17.81 38.47
N GLU A 452 -6.50 17.90 37.35
CA GLU A 452 -6.22 19.15 36.63
C GLU A 452 -7.27 19.44 35.54
N ILE A 453 -8.09 18.46 35.16
CA ILE A 453 -9.09 18.60 34.09
C ILE A 453 -10.30 19.38 34.64
N THR A 454 -10.64 20.48 33.97
CA THR A 454 -11.83 21.29 34.26
C THR A 454 -12.89 21.12 33.18
N PRO A 455 -14.17 21.42 33.46
CA PRO A 455 -15.22 21.42 32.44
C PRO A 455 -14.92 22.34 31.25
N GLU A 456 -14.23 23.45 31.50
CA GLU A 456 -13.77 24.37 30.46
C GLU A 456 -12.73 23.70 29.55
N PHE A 457 -11.71 23.06 30.12
CA PHE A 457 -10.69 22.33 29.35
C PHE A 457 -11.30 21.19 28.53
N ALA A 458 -12.21 20.41 29.13
CA ALA A 458 -12.92 19.34 28.44
C ALA A 458 -13.73 19.88 27.26
N THR A 459 -14.46 21.00 27.44
CA THR A 459 -15.26 21.61 26.37
C THR A 459 -14.39 22.08 25.21
N ILE A 460 -13.28 22.78 25.50
CA ILE A 460 -12.33 23.26 24.48
C ILE A 460 -11.73 22.06 23.73
N ALA A 461 -11.26 21.04 24.46
CA ALA A 461 -10.65 19.85 23.90
C ALA A 461 -11.60 19.07 22.98
N VAL A 462 -12.83 18.83 23.43
CA VAL A 462 -13.87 18.11 22.67
C VAL A 462 -14.31 18.89 21.43
N SER A 463 -14.42 20.22 21.55
CA SER A 463 -14.76 21.08 20.42
C SER A 463 -13.69 21.05 19.33
N GLN A 464 -12.42 20.92 19.71
CA GLN A 464 -11.30 20.78 18.78
C GLN A 464 -11.22 19.36 18.19
N ASN A 465 -11.36 18.33 19.02
CA ASN A 465 -11.29 16.92 18.62
C ASN A 465 -12.25 16.05 19.44
N GLY A 466 -13.28 15.48 18.79
CA GLY A 466 -14.28 14.67 19.47
C GLY A 466 -13.74 13.46 20.24
N ARG A 467 -12.56 12.93 19.88
CA ARG A 467 -11.90 11.84 20.62
C ARG A 467 -11.31 12.28 21.96
N ALA A 468 -11.25 13.57 22.26
CA ALA A 468 -10.84 14.06 23.59
C ALA A 468 -11.74 13.51 24.72
N LEU A 469 -12.96 13.06 24.41
CA LEU A 469 -13.83 12.36 25.37
C LEU A 469 -13.17 11.10 25.97
N GLU A 470 -12.27 10.44 25.26
CA GLU A 470 -11.50 9.29 25.76
C GLU A 470 -10.75 9.60 27.07
N PHE A 471 -10.31 10.84 27.23
CA PHE A 471 -9.50 11.32 28.34
C PHE A 471 -10.29 12.23 29.29
N THR A 472 -11.58 12.43 29.03
CA THR A 472 -12.45 13.25 29.88
C THR A 472 -13.08 12.35 30.94
N PRO A 473 -13.06 12.73 32.24
CA PRO A 473 -13.73 11.96 33.29
C PRO A 473 -15.20 11.72 32.94
N PRO A 474 -15.72 10.48 33.01
CA PRO A 474 -17.09 10.16 32.60
C PRO A 474 -18.16 11.01 33.28
N GLU A 475 -17.94 11.40 34.54
CA GLU A 475 -18.85 12.23 35.34
C GLU A 475 -18.94 13.68 34.82
N MET A 476 -17.96 14.13 34.05
CA MET A 476 -17.90 15.47 33.46
C MET A 476 -18.55 15.53 32.06
N ILE A 477 -18.76 14.39 31.41
CA ILE A 477 -19.29 14.34 30.05
C ILE A 477 -20.77 14.73 30.07
N THR A 478 -21.10 15.83 29.40
CA THR A 478 -22.49 16.30 29.23
C THR A 478 -23.07 15.85 27.89
N ALA A 479 -24.40 15.90 27.77
CA ALA A 479 -25.09 15.63 26.49
C ALA A 479 -24.65 16.60 25.38
N GLU A 480 -24.34 17.86 25.74
CA GLU A 480 -23.83 18.86 24.81
C GLU A 480 -22.42 18.50 24.31
N MET A 481 -21.50 18.13 25.22
CA MET A 481 -20.17 17.67 24.85
C MET A 481 -20.24 16.43 23.95
N ALA A 482 -21.10 15.46 24.29
CA ALA A 482 -21.31 14.26 23.48
C ALA A 482 -21.80 14.61 22.07
N LEU A 483 -22.75 15.54 21.94
CA LEU A 483 -23.25 15.99 20.64
C LEU A 483 -22.18 16.69 19.80
N ILE A 484 -21.40 17.58 20.42
CA ILE A 484 -20.26 18.25 19.77
C ILE A 484 -19.25 17.21 19.28
N ALA A 485 -18.92 16.23 20.13
CA ALA A 485 -17.94 15.20 19.82
C ALA A 485 -18.34 14.35 18.62
N VAL A 486 -19.59 13.83 18.59
CA VAL A 486 -20.03 12.96 17.49
C VAL A 486 -20.26 13.72 16.18
N LYS A 487 -20.63 15.00 16.24
CA LYS A 487 -20.73 15.86 15.04
C LYS A 487 -19.35 16.16 14.45
N ASN A 488 -18.34 16.31 15.30
CA ASN A 488 -16.94 16.46 14.86
C ASN A 488 -16.39 15.11 14.33
N GLN A 489 -16.58 14.02 15.08
CA GLN A 489 -16.10 12.66 14.80
C GLN A 489 -17.10 11.61 15.29
N GLY A 490 -17.85 10.96 14.38
CA GLY A 490 -18.95 10.05 14.72
C GLY A 490 -18.55 8.87 15.60
N ILE A 491 -17.32 8.35 15.42
CA ILE A 491 -16.76 7.27 16.24
C ILE A 491 -16.47 7.68 17.69
N ALA A 492 -16.54 8.98 18.03
CA ALA A 492 -16.44 9.45 19.41
C ALA A 492 -17.59 8.92 20.29
N LEU A 493 -18.68 8.42 19.68
CA LEU A 493 -19.78 7.76 20.37
C LEU A 493 -19.30 6.64 21.31
N GLN A 494 -18.18 5.96 20.99
CA GLN A 494 -17.60 4.90 21.81
C GLN A 494 -17.17 5.35 23.23
N TYR A 495 -16.90 6.65 23.41
CA TYR A 495 -16.47 7.24 24.67
C TYR A 495 -17.62 7.93 25.42
N VAL A 496 -18.82 7.97 24.83
CA VAL A 496 -19.99 8.57 25.46
C VAL A 496 -20.58 7.57 26.46
N PRO A 497 -20.84 7.97 27.72
CA PRO A 497 -21.55 7.13 28.68
C PRO A 497 -22.88 6.63 28.09
N VAL A 498 -23.16 5.33 28.20
CA VAL A 498 -24.34 4.68 27.58
C VAL A 498 -25.64 5.39 27.94
N ALA A 499 -25.76 5.92 29.18
CA ALA A 499 -26.93 6.66 29.64
C ALA A 499 -27.21 7.96 28.86
N LEU A 500 -26.22 8.51 28.15
CA LEU A 500 -26.35 9.72 27.32
C LEU A 500 -26.59 9.40 25.85
N ILE A 501 -26.51 8.13 25.44
CA ILE A 501 -26.73 7.73 24.05
C ILE A 501 -28.24 7.66 23.77
N THR A 502 -28.76 8.72 23.15
CA THR A 502 -30.14 8.80 22.67
C THR A 502 -30.24 8.43 21.19
N SER A 503 -31.44 8.18 20.68
CA SER A 503 -31.67 7.96 19.25
C SER A 503 -31.15 9.12 18.41
N SER A 504 -31.41 10.37 18.82
CA SER A 504 -30.94 11.56 18.08
C SER A 504 -29.41 11.67 18.04
N LEU A 505 -28.73 11.30 19.12
CA LEU A 505 -27.26 11.26 19.16
C LEU A 505 -26.71 10.13 18.26
N ALA A 506 -27.34 8.96 18.28
CA ALA A 506 -26.97 7.84 17.42
C ALA A 506 -27.10 8.21 15.94
N TYR A 507 -28.21 8.84 15.53
CA TYR A 507 -28.36 9.36 14.16
C TYR A 507 -27.28 10.38 13.82
N ALA A 508 -26.99 11.35 14.69
CA ALA A 508 -25.93 12.32 14.43
C ALA A 508 -24.55 11.65 14.24
N ALA A 509 -24.25 10.59 15.02
CA ALA A 509 -23.01 9.83 14.88
C ALA A 509 -22.93 9.04 13.57
N ILE A 510 -24.02 8.36 13.17
CA ILE A 510 -24.11 7.60 11.91
C ILE A 510 -24.04 8.54 10.71
N GLU A 511 -24.70 9.69 10.79
CA GLU A 511 -24.64 10.71 9.74
C GLU A 511 -23.21 11.20 9.53
N GLN A 512 -22.40 11.31 10.58
CA GLN A 512 -21.01 11.67 10.45
C GLN A 512 -20.17 10.48 9.95
N ASN A 513 -20.34 9.28 10.53
CA ASN A 513 -19.59 8.07 10.18
C ASN A 513 -20.42 6.80 10.45
N ALA A 514 -20.77 6.06 9.40
CA ALA A 514 -21.56 4.83 9.47
C ALA A 514 -20.96 3.74 10.39
N SER A 515 -19.63 3.70 10.56
CA SER A 515 -18.97 2.74 11.46
C SER A 515 -19.28 3.01 12.94
N ALA A 516 -19.83 4.18 13.28
CA ALA A 516 -20.30 4.47 14.63
C ALA A 516 -21.42 3.50 15.08
N LEU A 517 -22.06 2.78 14.14
CA LEU A 517 -23.06 1.75 14.43
C LEU A 517 -22.55 0.67 15.39
N GLN A 518 -21.24 0.40 15.38
CA GLN A 518 -20.60 -0.52 16.30
C GLN A 518 -20.85 -0.15 17.78
N TYR A 519 -20.99 1.14 18.09
CA TYR A 519 -21.08 1.67 19.45
C TYR A 519 -22.52 2.07 19.84
N VAL A 520 -23.46 1.95 18.91
CA VAL A 520 -24.88 2.19 19.21
C VAL A 520 -25.41 1.02 20.06
N PRO A 521 -26.07 1.27 21.20
CA PRO A 521 -26.74 0.24 21.98
C PRO A 521 -27.74 -0.56 21.13
N GLU A 522 -27.83 -1.88 21.33
CA GLU A 522 -28.66 -2.77 20.49
C GLU A 522 -30.12 -2.32 20.41
N HIS A 523 -30.71 -1.86 21.52
CA HIS A 523 -32.09 -1.36 21.59
C HIS A 523 -32.32 -0.03 20.84
N LEU A 524 -31.28 0.58 20.26
CA LEU A 524 -31.37 1.77 19.41
C LEU A 524 -31.06 1.46 17.93
N LYS A 525 -30.63 0.23 17.60
CA LYS A 525 -30.36 -0.21 16.23
C LYS A 525 -31.67 -0.56 15.51
N THR A 526 -32.48 0.46 15.25
CA THR A 526 -33.71 0.30 14.46
C THR A 526 -33.39 0.01 13.00
N TYR A 527 -34.35 -0.57 12.28
CA TYR A 527 -34.22 -0.86 10.85
C TYR A 527 -33.82 0.40 10.05
N ASP A 528 -34.49 1.53 10.30
CA ASP A 528 -34.21 2.81 9.67
C ASP A 528 -32.77 3.30 9.92
N LEU A 529 -32.27 3.17 11.15
CA LEU A 529 -30.92 3.60 11.51
C LEU A 529 -29.87 2.71 10.83
N VAL A 530 -30.08 1.38 10.83
CA VAL A 530 -29.17 0.41 10.21
C VAL A 530 -29.16 0.59 8.69
N LEU A 531 -30.32 0.75 8.06
CA LEU A 531 -30.43 1.03 6.63
C LEU A 531 -29.69 2.32 6.25
N THR A 532 -29.83 3.38 7.06
CA THR A 532 -29.09 4.64 6.88
C THR A 532 -27.56 4.40 6.93
N ALA A 533 -27.09 3.61 7.90
CA ALA A 533 -25.67 3.26 7.99
C ALA A 533 -25.18 2.44 6.79
N VAL A 534 -25.95 1.43 6.35
CA VAL A 534 -25.61 0.55 5.21
C VAL A 534 -25.59 1.32 3.90
N LYS A 535 -26.54 2.24 3.68
CA LYS A 535 -26.54 3.14 2.51
C LYS A 535 -25.28 3.99 2.42
N LYS A 536 -24.68 4.37 3.57
CA LYS A 536 -23.42 5.10 3.64
C LYS A 536 -22.18 4.22 3.52
N SER A 537 -22.18 3.05 4.18
CA SER A 537 -21.12 2.07 4.10
C SER A 537 -21.71 0.67 4.20
N PRO A 538 -21.70 -0.12 3.11
CA PRO A 538 -22.25 -1.47 3.11
C PRO A 538 -21.65 -2.38 4.19
N THR A 539 -20.37 -2.17 4.52
CA THR A 539 -19.67 -2.94 5.56
C THR A 539 -20.20 -2.71 6.98
N ALA A 540 -21.03 -1.68 7.21
CA ALA A 540 -21.66 -1.43 8.51
C ALA A 540 -22.58 -2.58 8.95
N LEU A 541 -23.07 -3.40 8.00
CA LEU A 541 -23.91 -4.56 8.28
C LEU A 541 -23.27 -5.54 9.27
N LYS A 542 -21.93 -5.65 9.28
CA LYS A 542 -21.19 -6.53 10.21
C LYS A 542 -21.41 -6.19 11.68
N TYR A 543 -21.91 -4.99 11.99
CA TYR A 543 -22.20 -4.53 13.35
C TYR A 543 -23.61 -4.83 13.83
N VAL A 544 -24.44 -5.50 13.01
CA VAL A 544 -25.77 -5.97 13.38
C VAL A 544 -25.65 -7.37 13.97
N THR A 545 -26.11 -7.54 15.21
CA THR A 545 -26.03 -8.83 15.92
C THR A 545 -27.41 -9.43 16.22
N ASN A 546 -28.44 -8.61 16.44
CA ASN A 546 -29.80 -9.06 16.72
C ASN A 546 -30.77 -8.74 15.58
N TYR A 547 -30.85 -9.65 14.61
CA TYR A 547 -31.75 -9.51 13.44
C TYR A 547 -33.23 -9.62 13.80
N ASP A 548 -33.58 -10.36 14.86
CA ASP A 548 -34.98 -10.52 15.28
C ASP A 548 -35.50 -9.19 15.87
N TYR A 549 -34.68 -8.52 16.69
CA TYR A 549 -35.00 -7.18 17.18
C TYR A 549 -35.06 -6.16 16.04
N LEU A 550 -34.09 -6.19 15.12
CA LEU A 550 -34.07 -5.31 13.96
C LEU A 550 -35.40 -5.34 13.20
N LEU A 551 -35.89 -6.55 12.90
CA LEU A 551 -37.18 -6.77 12.23
C LEU A 551 -38.36 -6.25 13.07
N SER A 552 -38.35 -6.43 14.39
CA SER A 552 -39.42 -5.92 15.26
C SER A 552 -39.58 -4.40 15.22
N THR A 553 -38.55 -3.66 14.80
CA THR A 553 -38.57 -2.19 14.70
C THR A 553 -38.97 -1.68 13.32
N ALA A 554 -39.16 -2.56 12.36
CA ALA A 554 -39.39 -2.17 10.99
C ALA A 554 -40.87 -1.88 10.72
N LYS A 555 -41.14 -0.89 9.88
CA LYS A 555 -42.51 -0.52 9.51
C LYS A 555 -42.97 -1.34 8.30
N ILE A 556 -44.20 -1.83 8.35
CA ILE A 556 -44.82 -2.66 7.30
C ILE A 556 -44.86 -1.93 5.94
N ASP A 557 -44.99 -0.60 5.95
CA ASP A 557 -45.23 0.21 4.74
C ASP A 557 -43.95 0.64 3.99
N GLN A 558 -42.78 0.10 4.34
CA GLN A 558 -41.49 0.45 3.70
C GLN A 558 -41.09 -0.48 2.55
N ILE A 559 -42.01 -1.31 2.05
CA ILE A 559 -41.70 -2.37 1.06
C ILE A 559 -41.71 -1.85 -0.39
N GLU A 560 -42.30 -0.67 -0.67
CA GLU A 560 -42.39 -0.10 -2.04
C GLU A 560 -41.55 1.17 -2.29
N GLN A 561 -40.76 1.65 -1.31
CA GLN A 561 -39.78 2.74 -1.49
C GLN A 561 -38.35 2.20 -1.46
#